data_AF-A0A2M6XX54-F1
#
_entry.id   AF-A0A2M6XX54-F1
#
_cell.length_a   1.000
_cell.length_b   1.000
_cell.length_c   1.000
_cell.angle_alpha   90.00
_cell.angle_beta   90.00
_cell.angle_gamma   90.00
#
_symmetry.space_group_name_H-M   'P 1'
#
loop_
_entity.id
_entity.type
_entity.pdbx_description
1 polymer ?
#
loop_
_entity_poly.entity_id
_entity_poly.type
_entity_poly.pdbx_seq_one_letter_code
_entity_poly.pdbx_strand_id
1 'polypeptide(L)'
;MSSILSEPRLSCDLCGSAGEIAQSGIRDPDGNLEGSWCFRRCDNAACGTFWLDPAPPPQELWKAYTTYHTHTEKKRGQLGKALLSLAHRFVRLSYLPKWIASGLKQDADGLRFMMLGKETPGRLLDVGCGGGRFLRRMQKRGWQVAGTDFDEQAARKVSTRYGIETHVGDLPQCGLPAESFDAITL
;
A
#
# COMPACT_ATOMS: atom_id res chain seq x y z
N MET A 1 -11.70 15.89 -13.64
CA MET A 1 -11.57 14.69 -12.78
C MET A 1 -12.89 13.97 -12.79
N SER A 2 -12.88 12.65 -12.95
CA SER A 2 -14.12 11.87 -12.90
C SER A 2 -14.69 11.96 -11.50
N SER A 3 -15.95 12.36 -11.35
CA SER A 3 -16.65 12.28 -10.06
C SER A 3 -16.65 10.83 -9.59
N ILE A 4 -16.33 10.63 -8.32
CA ILE A 4 -16.42 9.33 -7.65
C ILE A 4 -17.79 9.26 -6.99
N LEU A 5 -18.65 8.36 -7.47
CA LEU A 5 -19.95 8.17 -6.85
C LEU A 5 -19.77 7.54 -5.47
N SER A 6 -20.60 7.95 -4.51
CA SER A 6 -20.62 7.38 -3.16
C SER A 6 -22.05 7.00 -2.79
N GLU A 7 -22.21 5.91 -2.05
CA GLU A 7 -23.49 5.41 -1.58
C GLU A 7 -23.51 5.29 -0.05
N PRO A 8 -24.68 5.38 0.59
CA PRO A 8 -24.79 5.18 2.03
C PRO A 8 -24.30 3.79 2.44
N ARG A 9 -23.45 3.72 3.47
CA ARG A 9 -22.91 2.48 4.03
C ARG A 9 -23.26 2.38 5.51
N LEU A 10 -24.43 1.82 5.79
CA LEU A 10 -24.98 1.75 7.14
C LEU A 10 -24.53 0.51 7.94
N SER A 11 -24.06 -0.53 7.24
CA SER A 11 -23.65 -1.80 7.83
C SER A 11 -22.13 -1.97 7.77
N CYS A 12 -21.57 -2.62 8.79
CA CYS A 12 -20.16 -2.95 8.89
C CYS A 12 -19.76 -4.04 7.90
N ASP A 13 -18.67 -3.81 7.16
CA ASP A 13 -18.17 -4.77 6.16
C ASP A 13 -17.61 -6.07 6.74
N LEU A 14 -17.24 -6.08 8.02
CA LEU A 14 -16.63 -7.25 8.65
C LEU A 14 -17.66 -8.17 9.31
N CYS A 15 -18.67 -7.61 9.98
CA CYS A 15 -19.64 -8.41 10.75
C CYS A 15 -21.11 -8.13 10.41
N GLY A 16 -21.40 -7.23 9.47
CA GLY A 16 -22.75 -6.91 9.03
C GLY A 16 -23.61 -6.12 10.04
N SER A 17 -23.12 -5.88 11.26
CA SER A 17 -23.84 -5.10 12.27
C SER A 17 -23.95 -3.63 11.87
N ALA A 18 -24.96 -2.94 12.39
CA ALA A 18 -25.09 -1.48 12.26
C ALA A 18 -23.95 -0.73 12.97
N GLY A 19 -23.87 0.57 12.72
CA GLY A 19 -22.93 1.45 13.40
C GLY A 19 -23.42 2.87 13.60
N GLU A 20 -23.04 3.44 14.74
CA GLU A 20 -23.24 4.85 15.07
C GLU A 20 -22.21 5.77 14.41
N ILE A 21 -22.56 7.04 14.21
CA ILE A 21 -21.65 8.07 13.68
C ILE A 21 -20.66 8.44 14.78
N ALA A 22 -19.37 8.17 14.55
CA ALA A 22 -18.31 8.52 15.49
C ALA A 22 -17.66 9.88 15.17
N GLN A 23 -17.63 10.26 13.89
CA GLN A 23 -17.13 11.57 13.45
C GLN A 23 -17.84 12.00 12.18
N SER A 24 -18.32 13.24 12.12
CA SER A 24 -19.01 13.81 10.96
C SER A 24 -18.27 15.01 10.36
N GLY A 25 -18.68 15.45 9.17
CA GLY A 25 -18.19 16.69 8.55
C GLY A 25 -16.80 16.57 7.92
N ILE A 26 -16.36 15.34 7.65
CA ILE A 26 -15.08 15.06 6.99
C ILE A 26 -15.20 15.51 5.54
N ARG A 27 -14.19 16.20 5.03
CA ARG A 27 -14.10 16.61 3.63
C ARG A 27 -12.76 16.17 3.07
N ASP A 28 -12.69 16.06 1.75
CA ASP A 28 -11.42 15.82 1.08
C ASP A 28 -10.44 16.98 1.36
N PRO A 29 -9.31 16.74 2.04
CA PRO A 29 -8.36 17.78 2.38
C PRO A 29 -7.66 18.39 1.16
N ASP A 30 -7.58 17.64 0.06
CA ASP A 30 -6.99 18.13 -1.20
C ASP A 30 -8.01 18.89 -2.06
N GLY A 31 -9.29 18.89 -1.67
CA GLY A 31 -10.38 19.58 -2.37
C GLY A 31 -10.71 18.99 -3.74
N ASN A 32 -10.28 17.76 -4.02
CA ASN A 32 -10.50 17.08 -5.29
C ASN A 32 -11.91 16.50 -5.42
N LEU A 33 -12.57 16.22 -4.28
CA LEU A 33 -13.91 15.67 -4.20
C LEU A 33 -14.85 16.61 -3.44
N GLU A 34 -15.98 16.92 -4.07
CA GLU A 34 -17.09 17.61 -3.41
C GLU A 34 -17.91 16.63 -2.57
N GLY A 35 -18.27 17.03 -1.36
CA GLY A 35 -19.07 16.21 -0.46
C GLY A 35 -18.70 16.38 1.01
N SER A 36 -19.40 15.63 1.84
CA SER A 36 -19.09 15.48 3.27
C SER A 36 -19.29 14.03 3.65
N TRP A 37 -18.35 13.51 4.43
CA TRP A 37 -18.30 12.14 4.89
C TRP A 37 -18.35 12.08 6.41
N CYS A 38 -18.67 10.89 6.91
CA CYS A 38 -18.55 10.55 8.32
C CYS A 38 -17.82 9.21 8.47
N PHE A 39 -17.20 9.01 9.63
CA PHE A 39 -16.81 7.69 10.07
C PHE A 39 -17.90 7.14 10.99
N ARG A 40 -18.38 5.95 10.66
CA ARG A 40 -19.20 5.14 11.56
C ARG A 40 -18.32 4.18 12.34
N ARG A 41 -18.74 3.82 13.55
CA ARG A 41 -18.14 2.77 14.37
C ARG A 41 -19.13 1.62 14.51
N CYS A 42 -18.65 0.40 14.43
CA CYS A 42 -19.49 -0.79 14.62
C CYS A 42 -20.03 -0.86 16.06
N ASP A 43 -21.35 -1.05 16.19
CA ASP A 43 -22.02 -1.20 17.50
C ASP A 43 -21.71 -2.56 18.14
N ASN A 44 -21.27 -3.54 17.35
CA ASN A 44 -20.77 -4.80 17.87
C ASN A 44 -19.43 -4.57 18.61
N ALA A 45 -19.48 -4.68 19.94
CA ALA A 45 -18.32 -4.48 20.82
C ALA A 45 -17.13 -5.40 20.51
N ALA A 46 -17.36 -6.59 19.96
CA ALA A 46 -16.29 -7.51 19.56
C ALA A 46 -15.63 -7.10 18.23
N CYS A 47 -16.31 -6.32 17.39
CA CYS A 47 -15.80 -5.86 16.09
C CYS A 47 -15.18 -4.46 16.20
N GLY A 48 -15.96 -3.46 16.61
CA GLY A 48 -15.49 -2.08 16.83
C GLY A 48 -14.88 -1.37 15.61
N THR A 49 -14.95 -1.94 14.41
CA THR A 49 -14.36 -1.40 13.18
C THR A 49 -14.99 -0.06 12.81
N PHE A 50 -14.19 0.80 12.19
CA PHE A 50 -14.65 2.06 11.63
C PHE A 50 -14.68 1.98 10.11
N TRP A 51 -15.67 2.62 9.48
CA TRP A 51 -15.78 2.72 8.03
C TRP A 51 -16.35 4.07 7.62
N LEU A 52 -16.12 4.43 6.35
CA LEU A 52 -16.59 5.68 5.76
C LEU A 52 -18.06 5.56 5.34
N ASP A 53 -18.86 6.59 5.60
CA ASP A 53 -20.24 6.73 5.11
C ASP A 53 -20.50 8.18 4.66
N PRO A 54 -20.94 8.43 3.41
CA PRO A 54 -21.10 7.44 2.33
C PRO A 54 -19.73 6.90 1.85
N ALA A 55 -19.70 5.79 1.11
CA ALA A 55 -18.47 5.26 0.54
C ALA A 55 -18.61 4.98 -0.95
N PRO A 56 -17.55 5.06 -1.75
CA PRO A 56 -17.60 4.60 -3.12
C PRO A 56 -17.90 3.09 -3.18
N PRO A 57 -18.82 2.65 -4.06
CA PRO A 57 -19.02 1.23 -4.30
C PRO A 57 -17.78 0.63 -4.99
N PRO A 58 -17.58 -0.71 -4.95
CA PRO A 58 -16.36 -1.34 -5.46
C PRO A 58 -15.95 -0.93 -6.88
N GLN A 59 -16.92 -0.80 -7.79
CA GLN A 59 -16.69 -0.38 -9.19
C GLN A 59 -16.23 1.08 -9.36
N GLU A 60 -16.35 1.90 -8.32
CA GLU A 60 -15.91 3.31 -8.32
C GLU A 60 -14.56 3.49 -7.64
N LEU A 61 -14.10 2.54 -6.81
CA LEU A 61 -12.87 2.65 -6.01
C LEU A 61 -11.63 2.93 -6.85
N TRP A 62 -11.50 2.30 -8.03
CA TRP A 62 -10.35 2.50 -8.92
C TRP A 62 -10.18 3.96 -9.36
N LYS A 63 -11.26 4.76 -9.40
CA LYS A 63 -11.19 6.18 -9.77
C LYS A 63 -10.36 6.98 -8.78
N ALA A 64 -10.35 6.60 -7.49
CA ALA A 64 -9.49 7.21 -6.47
C ALA A 64 -8.00 7.05 -6.82
N TYR A 65 -7.63 6.00 -7.55
CA TYR A 65 -6.26 5.74 -7.96
C TYR A 65 -5.83 6.52 -9.22
N THR A 66 -6.77 7.13 -9.97
CA THR A 66 -6.43 7.88 -11.20
C THR A 66 -5.61 9.14 -10.96
N THR A 67 -5.80 9.78 -9.80
CA THR A 67 -5.07 10.97 -9.37
C THR A 67 -4.05 10.68 -8.27
N TYR A 68 -3.95 9.41 -7.86
CA TYR A 68 -3.06 8.95 -6.80
C TYR A 68 -1.62 8.85 -7.32
N HIS A 69 -0.90 9.97 -7.24
CA HIS A 69 0.49 10.04 -7.70
C HIS A 69 1.46 9.40 -6.70
N THR A 70 1.69 8.08 -6.82
CA THR A 70 2.84 7.40 -6.15
C THR A 70 4.21 7.72 -6.77
N HIS A 71 4.22 8.56 -7.83
CA HIS A 71 5.40 8.85 -8.64
C HIS A 71 5.59 10.35 -8.94
N THR A 72 5.64 11.20 -7.91
CA THR A 72 6.34 12.47 -8.06
C THR A 72 7.82 12.26 -7.73
N GLU A 73 8.66 12.11 -8.76
CA GLU A 73 10.10 12.29 -8.57
C GLU A 73 10.35 13.74 -8.18
N LYS A 74 10.50 14.00 -6.88
CA LYS A 74 11.03 15.28 -6.40
C LYS A 74 12.46 15.42 -6.95
N LYS A 75 12.64 16.25 -7.99
CA LYS A 75 13.95 16.74 -8.45
C LYS A 75 14.60 17.58 -7.35
N ARG A 76 15.19 16.92 -6.35
CA ARG A 76 16.00 17.57 -5.30
C ARG A 76 17.39 17.87 -5.83
N GLY A 77 17.80 19.13 -5.76
CA GLY A 77 19.09 19.66 -6.25
C GLY A 77 20.31 18.85 -5.79
N GLN A 78 21.29 18.72 -6.69
CA GLN A 78 22.42 17.79 -6.56
C GLN A 78 23.48 18.24 -5.53
N LEU A 79 23.69 19.55 -5.32
CA LEU A 79 24.78 20.05 -4.48
C LEU A 79 24.58 19.82 -2.97
N GLY A 80 23.36 20.00 -2.44
CA GLY A 80 23.07 19.78 -1.01
C GLY A 80 23.12 18.32 -0.59
N LYS A 81 22.96 17.38 -1.54
CA LYS A 81 22.97 15.93 -1.27
C LYS A 81 24.34 15.40 -0.87
N ALA A 82 25.44 15.95 -1.41
CA ALA A 82 26.77 15.41 -1.17
C ALA A 82 27.24 15.64 0.28
N LEU A 83 27.14 16.89 0.76
CA LEU A 83 27.52 17.26 2.14
C LEU A 83 26.60 16.60 3.17
N LEU A 84 25.29 16.62 2.95
CA LEU A 84 24.32 15.96 3.82
C LEU A 84 24.55 14.43 3.84
N SER A 85 24.96 13.82 2.71
CA SER A 85 25.24 12.37 2.65
C SER A 85 26.46 11.95 3.46
N LEU A 86 27.50 12.80 3.54
CA LEU A 86 28.69 12.53 4.33
C LEU A 86 28.35 12.58 5.83
N ALA A 87 27.69 13.66 6.27
CA ALA A 87 27.22 13.80 7.65
C ALA A 87 26.29 12.63 8.05
N HIS A 88 25.36 12.25 7.18
CA HIS A 88 24.46 11.12 7.42
C HIS A 88 25.21 9.78 7.47
N ARG A 89 26.32 9.61 6.72
CA ARG A 89 27.19 8.43 6.81
C ARG A 89 27.91 8.36 8.16
N PHE A 90 28.47 9.48 8.65
CA PHE A 90 29.15 9.50 9.94
C PHE A 90 28.20 9.24 11.11
N VAL A 91 27.02 9.88 11.11
CA VAL A 91 25.95 9.61 12.09
C VAL A 91 25.53 8.15 12.01
N ARG A 92 25.23 7.64 10.82
CA ARG A 92 24.80 6.24 10.67
C ARG A 92 25.89 5.24 11.09
N LEU A 93 27.17 5.52 10.86
CA LEU A 93 28.28 4.69 11.35
C LEU A 93 28.39 4.72 12.88
N SER A 94 28.25 5.89 13.50
CA SER A 94 28.36 6.01 14.97
C SER A 94 27.20 5.32 15.70
N TYR A 95 26.02 5.26 15.10
CA TYR A 95 24.86 4.55 15.65
C TYR A 95 24.78 3.07 15.22
N LEU A 96 25.56 2.62 14.22
CA LEU A 96 25.51 1.25 13.70
C LEU A 96 25.70 0.14 14.76
N PRO A 97 26.63 0.27 15.73
CA PRO A 97 26.81 -0.74 16.77
C PRO A 97 25.57 -0.85 17.66
N LYS A 98 24.98 0.30 18.03
CA LYS A 98 23.73 0.36 18.80
C LYS A 98 22.56 -0.21 17.99
N TRP A 99 22.50 0.06 16.69
CA TRP A 99 21.44 -0.43 15.80
C TRP A 99 21.46 -1.95 15.61
N ILE A 100 22.64 -2.56 15.61
CA ILE A 100 22.81 -4.01 15.56
C ILE A 100 22.53 -4.63 16.93
N ALA A 101 23.09 -4.08 18.01
CA ALA A 101 22.96 -4.64 19.36
C ALA A 101 21.56 -4.53 19.96
N SER A 102 20.77 -3.53 19.55
CA SER A 102 19.40 -3.30 20.06
C SER A 102 18.30 -4.09 19.36
N GLY A 103 18.62 -4.88 18.33
CA GLY A 103 17.59 -5.56 17.53
C GLY A 103 16.84 -4.64 16.55
N LEU A 104 17.02 -3.31 16.61
CA LEU A 104 16.39 -2.34 15.70
C LEU A 104 16.64 -2.66 14.22
N LYS A 105 17.81 -3.21 13.87
CA LYS A 105 18.09 -3.69 12.51
C LYS A 105 17.17 -4.86 12.11
N GLN A 106 16.91 -5.80 13.02
CA GLN A 106 16.05 -6.95 12.76
C GLN A 106 14.60 -6.52 12.58
N ASP A 107 14.10 -5.59 13.39
CA ASP A 107 12.76 -5.03 13.23
C ASP A 107 12.64 -4.23 11.93
N ALA A 108 13.65 -3.41 11.63
CA ALA A 108 13.68 -2.65 10.38
C ALA A 108 13.75 -3.56 9.15
N ASP A 109 14.54 -4.64 9.18
CA ASP A 109 14.55 -5.64 8.13
C ASP A 109 13.21 -6.39 8.07
N GLY A 110 12.62 -6.75 9.20
CA GLY A 110 11.28 -7.35 9.30
C GLY A 110 10.25 -6.50 8.54
N LEU A 111 10.11 -5.22 8.89
CA LEU A 111 9.21 -4.30 8.20
C LEU A 111 9.55 -4.13 6.72
N ARG A 112 10.84 -4.03 6.38
CA ARG A 112 11.30 -3.84 5.00
C ARG A 112 10.99 -5.03 4.09
N PHE A 113 10.87 -6.22 4.67
CA PHE A 113 10.63 -7.47 3.94
C PHE A 113 9.29 -8.10 4.30
N MET A 114 8.37 -7.35 4.93
CA MET A 114 7.06 -7.85 5.34
C MET A 114 7.17 -9.15 6.16
N MET A 115 8.17 -9.23 7.04
CA MET A 115 8.56 -10.39 7.86
C MET A 115 9.07 -11.61 7.08
N LEU A 116 9.09 -11.58 5.74
CA LEU A 116 9.58 -12.66 4.87
C LEU A 116 11.11 -12.71 4.75
N GLY A 117 11.85 -11.93 5.55
CA GLY A 117 13.30 -11.76 5.40
C GLY A 117 14.14 -13.01 5.68
N LYS A 118 13.59 -13.97 6.43
CA LYS A 118 14.24 -15.24 6.80
C LYS A 118 13.57 -16.46 6.16
N GLU A 119 12.44 -16.26 5.48
CA GLU A 119 11.68 -17.34 4.86
C GLU A 119 12.39 -17.84 3.60
N THR A 120 12.20 -19.12 3.30
CA THR A 120 12.67 -19.72 2.05
C THR A 120 11.93 -19.07 0.87
N PRO A 121 12.64 -18.56 -0.15
CA PRO A 121 11.97 -17.93 -1.28
C PRO A 121 11.05 -18.89 -2.03
N GLY A 122 9.80 -18.46 -2.18
CA GLY A 122 8.77 -19.13 -2.99
C GLY A 122 8.16 -18.18 -4.01
N ARG A 123 6.85 -18.34 -4.24
CA ARG A 123 6.00 -17.51 -5.09
C ARG A 123 5.29 -16.46 -4.23
N LEU A 124 5.52 -15.18 -4.53
CA LEU A 124 4.98 -14.04 -3.80
C LEU A 124 4.04 -13.23 -4.70
N LEU A 125 2.85 -12.95 -4.19
CA LEU A 125 1.91 -11.97 -4.76
C LEU A 125 1.90 -10.70 -3.90
N ASP A 126 2.05 -9.54 -4.53
CA ASP A 126 1.87 -8.23 -3.87
C ASP A 126 0.61 -7.54 -4.42
N VAL A 127 -0.40 -7.35 -3.59
CA VAL A 127 -1.69 -6.75 -3.97
C VAL A 127 -1.61 -5.25 -3.71
N GLY A 128 -1.72 -4.43 -4.75
CA GLY A 128 -1.41 -2.99 -4.67
C GLY A 128 0.08 -2.70 -4.84
N CYS A 129 0.73 -3.37 -5.79
CA CYS A 129 2.19 -3.40 -5.91
C CYS A 129 2.85 -2.06 -6.34
N GLY A 130 2.04 -1.10 -6.80
CA GLY A 130 2.47 0.22 -7.25
C GLY A 130 3.62 0.16 -8.25
N GLY A 131 4.64 0.99 -8.04
CA GLY A 131 5.84 1.00 -8.88
C GLY A 131 6.79 -0.20 -8.68
N GLY A 132 6.39 -1.28 -7.99
CA GLY A 132 7.11 -2.56 -7.91
C GLY A 132 8.44 -2.54 -7.16
N ARG A 133 8.72 -1.51 -6.35
CA ARG A 133 9.97 -1.43 -5.57
C ARG A 133 10.12 -2.56 -4.56
N PHE A 134 9.02 -3.00 -3.97
CA PHE A 134 9.00 -4.14 -3.05
C PHE A 134 9.21 -5.45 -3.81
N LEU A 135 8.43 -5.70 -4.86
CA LEU A 135 8.60 -6.85 -5.77
C LEU A 135 10.04 -7.01 -6.25
N ARG A 136 10.66 -5.93 -6.77
CA ARG A 136 12.06 -5.95 -7.20
C ARG A 136 13.04 -6.29 -6.07
N ARG A 137 12.73 -5.90 -4.84
CA ARG A 137 13.55 -6.20 -3.66
C ARG A 137 13.45 -7.68 -3.29
N MET A 138 12.26 -8.27 -3.37
CA MET A 138 12.02 -9.68 -3.11
C MET A 138 12.58 -10.57 -4.22
N GLN A 139 12.43 -10.17 -5.49
CA GLN A 139 13.04 -10.83 -6.65
C GLN A 139 14.56 -10.97 -6.50
N LYS A 140 15.25 -9.93 -6.01
CA LYS A 140 16.71 -9.96 -5.72
C LYS A 140 17.11 -10.95 -4.62
N ARG A 141 16.15 -11.50 -3.89
CA ARG A 141 16.34 -12.51 -2.85
C ARG A 141 15.88 -13.90 -3.28
N GLY A 142 15.61 -14.08 -4.57
CA GLY A 142 15.25 -15.37 -5.14
C GLY A 142 13.74 -15.65 -5.15
N TRP A 143 12.89 -14.72 -4.71
CA TRP A 143 11.44 -14.91 -4.81
C TRP A 143 10.99 -14.82 -6.27
N GLN A 144 10.06 -15.70 -6.65
CA GLN A 144 9.27 -15.55 -7.86
C GLN A 144 8.13 -14.60 -7.52
N VAL A 145 8.08 -13.45 -8.19
CA VAL A 145 7.19 -12.36 -7.76
C VAL A 145 6.17 -12.02 -8.86
N ALA A 146 4.94 -11.78 -8.44
CA ALA A 146 3.87 -11.20 -9.26
C ALA A 146 3.18 -10.08 -8.47
N GLY A 147 2.54 -9.14 -9.15
CA GLY A 147 1.80 -8.06 -8.50
C GLY A 147 0.44 -7.77 -9.12
N THR A 148 -0.46 -7.17 -8.37
CA THR A 148 -1.69 -6.56 -8.90
C THR A 148 -1.74 -5.07 -8.56
N ASP A 149 -2.33 -4.25 -9.42
CA ASP A 149 -2.62 -2.84 -9.11
C ASP A 149 -3.79 -2.33 -9.97
N PHE A 150 -4.54 -1.33 -9.48
CA PHE A 150 -5.57 -0.66 -10.29
C PHE A 150 -4.96 0.34 -11.29
N ASP A 151 -3.78 0.88 -10.99
CA ASP A 151 -3.06 1.79 -11.90
C ASP A 151 -2.34 0.99 -13.00
N GLU A 152 -2.96 0.95 -14.18
CA GLU A 152 -2.40 0.33 -15.37
C GLU A 152 -1.00 0.87 -15.72
N GLN A 153 -0.75 2.17 -15.50
CA GLN A 153 0.57 2.74 -15.78
C GLN A 153 1.62 2.23 -14.79
N ALA A 154 1.25 2.07 -13.51
CA ALA A 154 2.13 1.49 -12.50
C ALA A 154 2.45 0.03 -12.84
N ALA A 155 1.43 -0.81 -13.09
CA ALA A 155 1.60 -2.20 -13.48
C ALA A 155 2.50 -2.36 -14.73
N ARG A 156 2.22 -1.60 -15.80
CA ARG A 156 3.06 -1.62 -17.03
C ARG A 156 4.50 -1.19 -16.76
N LYS A 157 4.73 -0.21 -15.88
CA LYS A 157 6.10 0.20 -15.47
C LYS A 157 6.83 -0.91 -14.74
N VAL A 158 6.15 -1.71 -13.92
CA VAL A 158 6.77 -2.84 -13.21
C VAL A 158 7.22 -3.92 -14.20
N SER A 159 6.34 -4.31 -15.11
CA SER A 159 6.65 -5.29 -16.16
C SER A 159 7.81 -4.80 -17.05
N THR A 160 7.72 -3.58 -17.60
CA THR A 160 8.76 -3.05 -18.50
C THR A 160 10.11 -2.82 -17.80
N ARG A 161 10.13 -2.37 -16.54
CA ARG A 161 11.36 -2.02 -15.82
C ARG A 161 12.05 -3.22 -15.17
N TYR A 162 11.28 -4.20 -14.71
CA TYR A 162 11.81 -5.28 -13.89
C TYR A 162 11.57 -6.68 -14.46
N GLY A 163 10.79 -6.81 -15.55
CA GLY A 163 10.40 -8.11 -16.11
C GLY A 163 9.56 -8.93 -15.13
N ILE A 164 8.75 -8.26 -14.32
CA ILE A 164 7.89 -8.88 -13.31
C ILE A 164 6.47 -8.95 -13.84
N GLU A 165 5.81 -10.09 -13.66
CA GLU A 165 4.41 -10.29 -14.03
C GLU A 165 3.51 -9.38 -13.18
N THR A 166 2.59 -8.68 -13.85
CA THR A 166 1.62 -7.81 -13.19
C THR A 166 0.26 -7.90 -13.82
N HIS A 167 -0.78 -7.86 -12.99
CA HIS A 167 -2.18 -7.85 -13.40
C HIS A 167 -2.82 -6.50 -13.06
N VAL A 168 -3.72 -6.03 -13.93
CA VAL A 168 -4.43 -4.77 -13.73
C VAL A 168 -5.85 -5.06 -13.27
N GLY A 169 -6.26 -4.44 -12.17
CA GLY A 169 -7.62 -4.56 -11.62
C GLY A 169 -7.66 -5.19 -10.22
N ASP A 170 -8.87 -5.53 -9.80
CA ASP A 170 -9.12 -6.13 -8.49
C ASP A 170 -8.66 -7.59 -8.44
N LEU A 171 -8.36 -8.09 -7.24
CA LEU A 171 -7.84 -9.44 -7.03
C LEU A 171 -8.72 -10.55 -7.66
N PRO A 172 -10.07 -10.54 -7.54
CA PRO A 172 -10.92 -11.54 -8.18
C PRO A 172 -10.92 -11.44 -9.72
N GLN A 173 -10.69 -10.25 -10.27
CA GLN A 173 -10.70 -10.01 -11.72
C GLN A 173 -9.41 -10.51 -12.38
N CYS A 174 -8.32 -10.61 -11.61
CA CYS A 174 -7.02 -11.04 -12.12
C CYS A 174 -6.97 -12.53 -12.49
N GLY A 175 -7.97 -13.33 -12.09
CA GLY A 175 -8.07 -14.75 -12.47
C GLY A 175 -6.88 -15.60 -12.01
N LEU A 176 -6.26 -15.21 -10.90
CA LEU A 176 -5.08 -15.89 -10.37
C LEU A 176 -5.42 -17.33 -9.95
N PRO A 177 -4.60 -18.32 -10.30
CA PRO A 177 -4.89 -19.71 -9.92
C PRO A 177 -4.93 -19.86 -8.39
N ALA A 178 -5.87 -20.65 -7.89
CA ALA A 178 -5.91 -21.02 -6.48
C ALA A 178 -4.61 -21.73 -6.06
N GLU A 179 -4.22 -21.58 -4.79
CA GLU A 179 -3.07 -22.27 -4.18
C GLU A 179 -1.74 -22.09 -4.96
N SER A 180 -1.59 -20.95 -5.64
CA SER A 180 -0.45 -20.69 -6.51
C SER A 180 0.60 -19.74 -5.92
N PHE A 181 0.45 -19.29 -4.67
CA PHE A 181 1.40 -18.40 -4.00
C PHE A 181 1.69 -18.90 -2.59
N ASP A 182 2.98 -18.85 -2.21
CA ASP A 182 3.46 -19.20 -0.89
C ASP A 182 3.33 -18.04 0.10
N ALA A 183 3.29 -16.80 -0.41
CA ALA A 183 3.09 -15.59 0.38
C ALA A 183 2.27 -14.54 -0.38
N ILE A 184 1.44 -13.79 0.36
CA ILE A 184 0.66 -12.66 -0.17
C ILE A 184 0.90 -11.44 0.72
N THR A 185 1.21 -10.30 0.11
CA THR A 185 1.39 -9.00 0.78
C THR A 185 0.42 -7.95 0.23
N LEU A 186 0.21 -6.89 1.02
CA LEU A 186 -0.69 -5.75 0.78
C LEU A 186 0.06 -4.45 1.11
#